data_AF-B9T1S0-F1
#
_entry.id   AF-B9T1S0-F1
#
_cell.length_a   1.000
_cell.length_b   1.000
_cell.length_c   1.000
_cell.angle_alpha   90.00
_cell.angle_beta   90.00
_cell.angle_gamma   90.00
#
_symmetry.space_group_name_H-M   'P 1'
#
loop_
_entity.id
_entity.type
_entity.pdbx_description
1 polymer ?
#
loop_
_entity_poly.entity_id
_entity_poly.type
_entity_poly.pdbx_seq_one_letter_code
_entity_poly.pdbx_strand_id
1 'polypeptide(L)'
;MKLQGNFIVWVYAVATWVWLGSISGWSFTSQDNILLLKQYPTVTFTTAGATAESYRAFINAMRRQLLTGDDVRHQIPVLRNRVGFPINQRFVLVQLTNQAELSITLAVDVTNAYVVGYRAGNNAYFFQPDNPEDAEAITHLFTDAQTRQTFAFGGNYDRLEQLGGLRENIELGNGPLEDAISALYYYSTGGTQLPALARSFMVCIQMISEAVRFQYIEGEMRTRIRYNRRTAPDASVIRLENSWGRLSTAIQESNQGAFASPIQLQRRNGSRFDVYDVSILIPIIALMVYRCAPPPSLQLPYLIKQVVPMFNDDVCVDPEPTVRIVGRNGLCVDVRDGEFHNGNPIQLWPCKSNTDANQLWTLKRDNTIRSNGKCLTTYGYSPGVYVMIYDCNTAVTDATRWQIWDNGTIINPRSSLVLAATSGNSGTTLTVKTNIYATSQGWLPTNNTQPFVTSIVGLYDLCLQANSGNVWLEECASNRAEQQWALYADGSIRPQQNQDNCLTSDASTQGTIVKILSCSPGSSGQRWMWKNDGTIWNLYYGLVLDVRQSDPSLKQIIIWPFTGNPNQKWLPLL
;
A
#
# COMPACT_ATOMS: atom_id res chain seq x y z
N MET A 1 -41.50 63.52 -31.11
CA MET A 1 -41.95 62.83 -32.32
C MET A 1 -42.33 61.41 -31.92
N LYS A 2 -43.63 61.07 -31.94
CA LYS A 2 -44.16 59.72 -31.70
C LYS A 2 -43.96 58.85 -32.94
N LEU A 3 -43.72 57.55 -32.74
CA LEU A 3 -44.11 56.36 -33.56
C LEU A 3 -43.22 55.19 -33.05
N GLN A 4 -43.59 54.41 -32.04
CA GLN A 4 -44.51 53.24 -32.00
C GLN A 4 -44.24 52.12 -33.03
N GLY A 5 -43.90 50.91 -32.53
CA GLY A 5 -43.88 49.62 -33.22
C GLY A 5 -43.39 48.47 -32.32
N ASN A 6 -44.29 47.53 -31.98
CA ASN A 6 -44.27 46.44 -30.96
C ASN A 6 -43.21 45.32 -31.18
N PHE A 7 -42.79 44.50 -30.19
CA PHE A 7 -43.56 43.35 -29.64
C PHE A 7 -42.97 42.69 -28.35
N ILE A 8 -43.83 42.66 -27.31
CA ILE A 8 -44.19 41.60 -26.32
C ILE A 8 -43.11 40.84 -25.51
N VAL A 9 -43.13 41.04 -24.18
CA VAL A 9 -42.77 40.07 -23.13
C VAL A 9 -43.94 39.99 -22.15
N TRP A 10 -44.43 38.78 -21.85
CA TRP A 10 -45.50 38.54 -20.88
C TRP A 10 -44.92 38.32 -19.48
N VAL A 11 -45.42 39.11 -18.52
CA VAL A 11 -45.28 38.88 -17.08
C VAL A 11 -46.68 38.58 -16.55
N TYR A 12 -46.87 37.45 -15.89
CA TYR A 12 -48.07 37.17 -15.11
C TYR A 12 -47.70 36.94 -13.65
N ALA A 13 -48.30 37.77 -12.80
CA ALA A 13 -48.29 37.70 -11.35
C ALA A 13 -49.16 36.55 -10.84
N VAL A 14 -48.81 35.96 -9.69
CA VAL A 14 -49.76 35.20 -8.87
C VAL A 14 -49.70 35.71 -7.44
N ALA A 15 -50.89 36.03 -6.93
CA ALA A 15 -51.18 36.73 -5.70
C ALA A 15 -50.91 35.88 -4.44
N THR A 16 -50.51 36.58 -3.39
CA THR A 16 -50.41 36.11 -2.01
C THR A 16 -51.78 36.10 -1.33
N TRP A 17 -52.05 35.02 -0.59
CA TRP A 17 -53.08 34.96 0.45
C TRP A 17 -52.41 34.70 1.81
N VAL A 18 -52.90 35.43 2.80
CA VAL A 18 -52.48 35.60 4.20
C VAL A 18 -53.84 35.43 4.93
N TRP A 19 -54.09 34.58 5.93
CA TRP A 19 -53.50 34.52 7.27
C TRP A 19 -54.26 33.47 8.13
N LEU A 20 -53.63 32.95 9.19
CA LEU A 20 -54.11 32.83 10.59
C LEU A 20 -53.53 31.59 11.30
N GLY A 21 -53.00 31.79 12.52
CA GLY A 21 -52.88 30.69 13.50
C GLY A 21 -51.68 30.72 14.45
N SER A 22 -51.75 31.58 15.46
CA SER A 22 -51.21 31.45 16.85
C SER A 22 -50.02 30.53 17.17
N ILE A 23 -49.02 31.14 17.81
CA ILE A 23 -48.02 30.49 18.68
C ILE A 23 -48.72 29.90 19.91
N SER A 24 -48.57 28.60 20.10
CA SER A 24 -48.68 27.95 21.42
C SER A 24 -47.61 26.85 21.47
N GLY A 25 -46.75 26.91 22.48
CA GLY A 25 -45.70 25.92 22.69
C GLY A 25 -46.28 24.51 22.82
N TRP A 26 -45.71 23.60 22.06
CA TRP A 26 -45.78 22.18 22.32
C TRP A 26 -44.36 21.70 22.53
N SER A 27 -44.08 21.39 23.78
CA SER A 27 -42.95 20.58 24.21
C SER A 27 -42.97 19.30 23.40
N PHE A 28 -42.02 19.10 22.50
CA PHE A 28 -41.73 17.76 22.02
C PHE A 28 -41.00 17.05 23.15
N THR A 29 -41.78 16.32 23.94
CA THR A 29 -41.27 15.27 24.81
C THR A 29 -40.40 14.35 23.98
N SER A 30 -39.13 14.27 24.37
CA SER A 30 -38.26 13.13 24.12
C SER A 30 -39.02 11.86 24.53
N GLN A 31 -39.62 11.19 23.55
CA GLN A 31 -40.04 9.79 23.62
C GLN A 31 -40.64 9.40 22.26
N ASP A 32 -39.76 9.04 21.34
CA ASP A 32 -40.00 7.89 20.48
C ASP A 32 -38.72 7.05 20.51
N ASN A 33 -38.65 6.24 21.56
CA ASN A 33 -37.84 5.03 21.61
C ASN A 33 -38.40 4.07 20.55
N ILE A 34 -37.90 4.18 19.32
CA ILE A 34 -37.80 3.01 18.45
C ILE A 34 -36.31 2.71 18.32
N LEU A 35 -35.91 1.69 19.09
CA LEU A 35 -34.69 0.91 18.97
C LEU A 35 -34.52 0.40 17.51
N LEU A 36 -34.13 1.28 16.60
CA LEU A 36 -33.37 0.86 15.44
C LEU A 36 -31.96 0.61 15.94
N LEU A 37 -31.72 -0.61 16.44
CA LEU A 37 -30.39 -1.21 16.55
C LEU A 37 -29.67 -0.89 15.24
N LYS A 38 -28.80 0.12 15.25
CA LYS A 38 -28.00 0.46 14.08
C LYS A 38 -27.01 -0.69 13.93
N GLN A 39 -27.43 -1.71 13.19
CA GLN A 39 -26.68 -2.92 12.99
C GLN A 39 -25.36 -2.56 12.31
N TYR A 40 -24.25 -3.10 12.82
CA TYR A 40 -22.95 -2.95 12.19
C TYR A 40 -23.04 -3.32 10.69
N PRO A 41 -22.27 -2.65 9.82
CA PRO A 41 -22.31 -2.95 8.39
C PRO A 41 -21.93 -4.42 8.16
N THR A 42 -22.70 -5.08 7.29
CA THR A 42 -22.47 -6.49 6.95
C THR A 42 -21.93 -6.61 5.54
N VAL A 43 -20.85 -7.36 5.38
CA VAL A 43 -20.31 -7.79 4.09
C VAL A 43 -20.52 -9.30 3.96
N THR A 44 -20.96 -9.76 2.80
CA THR A 44 -21.31 -11.16 2.56
C THR A 44 -20.34 -11.84 1.61
N PHE A 45 -20.10 -13.13 1.82
CA PHE A 45 -19.37 -14.00 0.89
C PHE A 45 -19.96 -15.40 0.92
N THR A 46 -19.92 -16.08 -0.23
CA THR A 46 -20.36 -17.47 -0.36
C THR A 46 -19.29 -18.30 -1.04
N THR A 47 -19.05 -19.53 -0.56
CA THR A 47 -18.18 -20.50 -1.24
C THR A 47 -18.88 -21.19 -2.40
N ALA A 48 -20.22 -21.12 -2.46
CA ALA A 48 -21.01 -21.70 -3.52
C ALA A 48 -20.80 -20.92 -4.83
N GLY A 49 -20.18 -21.56 -5.83
CA GLY A 49 -19.86 -20.92 -7.10
C GLY A 49 -18.87 -19.76 -7.00
N ALA A 50 -18.06 -19.71 -5.94
CA ALA A 50 -17.08 -18.65 -5.75
C ALA A 50 -16.06 -18.57 -6.91
N THR A 51 -15.75 -17.35 -7.34
CA THR A 51 -14.75 -17.06 -8.37
C THR A 51 -13.67 -16.13 -7.81
N ALA A 52 -12.53 -16.02 -8.49
CA ALA A 52 -11.48 -15.08 -8.11
C ALA A 52 -11.98 -13.63 -8.13
N GLU A 53 -12.95 -13.32 -9.00
CA GLU A 53 -13.59 -12.02 -9.13
C GLU A 53 -14.58 -11.75 -8.00
N SER A 54 -15.42 -12.74 -7.62
CA SER A 54 -16.35 -12.57 -6.50
C SER A 54 -15.61 -12.42 -5.17
N TYR A 55 -14.54 -13.19 -4.97
CA TYR A 55 -13.68 -13.06 -3.79
C TYR A 55 -12.97 -11.70 -3.73
N ARG A 56 -12.44 -11.21 -4.86
CA ARG A 56 -11.86 -9.85 -4.92
C ARG A 56 -12.89 -8.78 -4.60
N ALA A 57 -14.11 -8.90 -5.13
CA ALA A 57 -15.18 -7.96 -4.84
C ALA A 57 -15.52 -7.94 -3.33
N PHE A 58 -15.55 -9.12 -2.70
CA PHE A 58 -15.72 -9.29 -1.27
C PHE A 58 -14.60 -8.61 -0.45
N ILE A 59 -13.33 -8.88 -0.75
CA ILE A 59 -12.19 -8.28 -0.05
C ILE A 59 -12.16 -6.75 -0.24
N ASN A 60 -12.47 -6.25 -1.43
CA ASN A 60 -12.58 -4.81 -1.68
C ASN A 60 -13.75 -4.17 -0.90
N ALA A 61 -14.87 -4.87 -0.76
CA ALA A 61 -15.98 -4.41 0.07
C ALA A 61 -15.57 -4.34 1.54
N MET A 62 -14.84 -5.33 2.04
CA MET A 62 -14.26 -5.31 3.40
C MET A 62 -13.32 -4.12 3.60
N ARG A 63 -12.34 -3.92 2.71
CA ARG A 63 -11.41 -2.78 2.79
C ARG A 63 -12.14 -1.43 2.83
N ARG A 64 -13.21 -1.26 2.05
CA ARG A 64 -14.05 -0.05 2.07
C ARG A 64 -14.80 0.17 3.39
N GLN A 65 -15.21 -0.89 4.09
CA GLN A 65 -15.86 -0.74 5.39
C GLN A 65 -14.85 -0.37 6.49
N LEU A 66 -13.63 -0.89 6.39
CA LEU A 66 -12.55 -0.59 7.33
C LEU A 66 -12.01 0.84 7.14
N LEU A 67 -11.95 1.31 5.89
CA LEU A 67 -11.52 2.64 5.51
C LEU A 67 -12.70 3.61 5.39
N THR A 68 -12.93 4.47 6.39
CA THR A 68 -13.85 5.61 6.24
C THR A 68 -13.22 6.94 6.63
N GLY A 69 -11.90 7.05 6.50
CA GLY A 69 -11.14 8.29 6.69
C GLY A 69 -10.04 8.43 5.64
N ASP A 70 -9.46 9.63 5.54
CA ASP A 70 -8.49 9.99 4.51
C ASP A 70 -7.02 9.77 4.96
N ASP A 71 -6.80 8.99 6.02
CA ASP A 71 -5.46 8.74 6.53
C ASP A 71 -4.69 7.78 5.60
N VAL A 72 -3.78 8.36 4.80
CA VAL A 72 -2.89 7.64 3.91
C VAL A 72 -1.44 8.05 4.20
N ARG A 73 -0.55 7.07 4.35
CA ARG A 73 0.90 7.27 4.54
C ARG A 73 1.66 6.54 3.46
N HIS A 74 2.51 7.27 2.73
CA HIS A 74 3.26 6.71 1.61
C HIS A 74 2.38 5.95 0.60
N GLN A 75 1.17 6.47 0.34
CA GLN A 75 0.12 5.88 -0.51
C GLN A 75 -0.62 4.67 0.07
N ILE A 76 -0.26 4.20 1.26
CA ILE A 76 -0.89 3.06 1.93
C ILE A 76 -1.90 3.58 2.97
N PRO A 77 -3.19 3.20 2.87
CA PRO A 77 -4.21 3.58 3.83
C PRO A 77 -3.97 3.02 5.24
N VAL A 78 -4.31 3.81 6.25
CA VAL A 78 -4.18 3.46 7.67
C VAL A 78 -5.57 3.19 8.25
N LEU A 79 -5.69 2.11 9.01
CA LEU A 79 -6.87 1.80 9.82
C LEU A 79 -7.08 2.88 10.88
N ARG A 80 -8.27 2.88 11.48
CA ARG A 80 -8.66 3.95 12.40
C ARG A 80 -7.88 3.87 13.71
N ASN A 81 -7.57 5.04 14.26
CA ASN A 81 -7.14 5.13 15.64
C ASN A 81 -8.27 4.61 16.55
N ARG A 82 -7.90 3.78 17.52
CA ARG A 82 -8.78 3.19 18.51
C ARG A 82 -9.30 4.20 19.52
N VAL A 83 -8.50 5.21 19.85
CA VAL A 83 -8.82 6.18 20.91
C VAL A 83 -10.02 7.05 20.50
N GLY A 84 -11.01 7.16 21.38
CA GLY A 84 -12.20 8.02 21.18
C GLY A 84 -13.17 7.51 20.11
N PHE A 85 -13.03 6.27 19.65
CA PHE A 85 -13.81 5.75 18.54
C PHE A 85 -15.20 5.25 18.99
N PRO A 86 -16.31 5.69 18.36
CA PRO A 86 -17.66 5.29 18.77
C PRO A 86 -17.88 3.78 18.68
N ILE A 87 -18.41 3.18 19.75
CA ILE A 87 -18.63 1.73 19.82
C ILE A 87 -19.52 1.20 18.69
N ASN A 88 -20.54 1.96 18.29
CA ASN A 88 -21.46 1.61 17.21
C ASN A 88 -20.84 1.62 15.79
N GLN A 89 -19.55 1.96 15.67
CA GLN A 89 -18.78 1.86 14.42
C GLN A 89 -17.58 0.91 14.55
N ARG A 90 -17.35 0.31 15.73
CA ARG A 90 -16.14 -0.47 16.06
C ARG A 90 -16.00 -1.76 15.26
N PHE A 91 -17.11 -2.29 14.72
CA PHE A 91 -17.12 -3.59 14.08
C PHE A 91 -17.74 -3.58 12.69
N VAL A 92 -17.29 -4.53 11.88
CA VAL A 92 -17.89 -4.94 10.61
C VAL A 92 -18.28 -6.40 10.75
N LEU A 93 -19.47 -6.76 10.29
CA LEU A 93 -19.94 -8.14 10.28
C LEU A 93 -19.62 -8.80 8.95
N VAL A 94 -19.16 -10.04 8.98
CA VAL A 94 -18.83 -10.82 7.80
C VAL A 94 -19.69 -12.06 7.77
N GLN A 95 -20.72 -12.05 6.94
CA GLN A 95 -21.59 -13.22 6.78
C GLN A 95 -21.01 -14.15 5.73
N LEU A 96 -20.69 -15.37 6.15
CA LEU A 96 -20.17 -16.43 5.30
C LEU A 96 -21.25 -17.49 5.10
N THR A 97 -21.36 -17.99 3.87
CA THR A 97 -22.26 -19.08 3.51
C THR A 97 -21.53 -20.13 2.67
N ASN A 98 -21.95 -21.39 2.76
CA ASN A 98 -21.37 -22.47 1.97
C ASN A 98 -22.40 -23.19 1.08
N GLN A 99 -22.00 -24.24 0.35
CA GLN A 99 -22.90 -24.96 -0.55
C GLN A 99 -23.99 -25.74 0.18
N ALA A 100 -23.76 -26.09 1.46
CA ALA A 100 -24.74 -26.71 2.33
C ALA A 100 -25.74 -25.70 2.93
N GLU A 101 -25.75 -24.46 2.44
CA GLU A 101 -26.60 -23.34 2.91
C GLU A 101 -26.41 -23.00 4.40
N LEU A 102 -25.31 -23.46 5.00
CA LEU A 102 -24.95 -23.10 6.37
C LEU A 102 -24.43 -21.66 6.38
N SER A 103 -24.82 -20.87 7.39
CA SER A 103 -24.41 -19.48 7.52
C SER A 103 -23.85 -19.17 8.89
N ILE A 104 -22.70 -18.49 8.90
CA ILE A 104 -22.08 -17.92 10.10
C ILE A 104 -21.84 -16.44 9.88
N THR A 105 -21.72 -15.66 10.97
CA THR A 105 -21.37 -14.24 10.91
C THR A 105 -20.18 -13.96 11.81
N LEU A 106 -19.02 -13.64 11.23
CA LEU A 106 -17.86 -13.18 11.99
C LEU A 106 -18.04 -11.70 12.37
N ALA A 107 -17.48 -11.29 13.50
CA ALA A 107 -17.32 -9.88 13.86
C ALA A 107 -15.83 -9.50 13.74
N VAL A 108 -15.55 -8.47 12.95
CA VAL A 108 -14.20 -7.97 12.67
C VAL A 108 -14.05 -6.57 13.24
N ASP A 109 -12.99 -6.34 14.02
CA ASP A 109 -12.67 -5.02 14.59
C ASP A 109 -12.05 -4.11 13.52
N VAL A 110 -12.58 -2.90 13.38
CA VAL A 110 -12.15 -1.94 12.35
C VAL A 110 -10.77 -1.33 12.59
N THR A 111 -10.24 -1.42 13.80
CA THR A 111 -8.96 -0.80 14.19
C THR A 111 -7.76 -1.66 13.82
N ASN A 112 -7.95 -2.97 13.67
CA ASN A 112 -6.87 -3.93 13.38
C ASN A 112 -7.27 -5.04 12.38
N ALA A 113 -8.49 -5.02 11.85
CA ALA A 113 -9.06 -6.04 10.96
C ALA A 113 -9.07 -7.46 11.55
N TYR A 114 -9.02 -7.61 12.88
CA TYR A 114 -8.99 -8.91 13.56
C TYR A 114 -10.40 -9.44 13.81
N VAL A 115 -10.58 -10.76 13.67
CA VAL A 115 -11.82 -11.43 14.08
C VAL A 115 -11.86 -11.47 15.61
N VAL A 116 -12.89 -10.90 16.22
CA VAL A 116 -13.07 -10.90 17.70
C VAL A 116 -14.04 -11.98 18.18
N GLY A 117 -14.84 -12.52 17.26
CA GLY A 117 -15.83 -13.54 17.56
C GLY A 117 -16.69 -13.88 16.33
N TYR A 118 -17.66 -14.77 16.52
CA TYR A 118 -18.62 -15.13 15.50
C TYR A 118 -19.98 -15.55 16.08
N ARG A 119 -21.00 -15.53 15.24
CA ARG A 119 -22.34 -16.04 15.50
C ARG A 119 -22.68 -17.18 14.56
N ALA A 120 -23.28 -18.24 15.10
CA ALA A 120 -23.92 -19.33 14.37
C ALA A 120 -25.32 -19.58 14.96
N GLY A 121 -26.36 -19.23 14.19
CA GLY A 121 -27.74 -19.21 14.68
C GLY A 121 -27.89 -18.32 15.93
N ASN A 122 -28.41 -18.90 17.01
CA ASN A 122 -28.66 -18.21 18.29
C ASN A 122 -27.46 -18.19 19.25
N ASN A 123 -26.30 -18.70 18.83
CA ASN A 123 -25.10 -18.79 19.67
C ASN A 123 -24.02 -17.83 19.16
N ALA A 124 -23.44 -17.04 20.06
CA ALA A 124 -22.32 -16.15 19.80
C ALA A 124 -21.11 -16.57 20.63
N TYR A 125 -19.94 -16.60 19.99
CA TYR A 125 -18.67 -17.01 20.57
C TYR A 125 -17.64 -15.91 20.37
N PHE A 126 -16.88 -15.59 21.41
CA PHE A 126 -15.88 -14.53 21.40
C PHE A 126 -14.51 -15.09 21.80
N PHE A 127 -13.44 -14.55 21.21
CA PHE A 127 -12.10 -14.79 21.73
C PHE A 127 -11.93 -14.06 23.06
N GLN A 128 -11.00 -14.55 23.89
CA GLN A 128 -10.58 -13.84 25.10
C GLN A 128 -10.01 -12.47 24.70
N PRO A 129 -10.58 -11.36 25.19
CA PRO A 129 -10.07 -10.02 24.89
C PRO A 129 -8.71 -9.77 25.53
N ASP A 130 -7.86 -8.97 24.86
CA ASP A 130 -6.51 -8.66 25.33
C ASP A 130 -6.50 -7.62 26.47
N ASN A 131 -7.57 -6.83 26.62
CA ASN A 131 -7.67 -5.74 27.60
C ASN A 131 -9.14 -5.42 27.95
N PRO A 132 -9.39 -4.67 29.04
CA PRO A 132 -10.75 -4.36 29.51
C PRO A 132 -11.61 -3.58 28.53
N GLU A 133 -11.03 -2.68 27.74
CA GLU A 133 -11.75 -1.92 26.72
C GLU A 133 -12.28 -2.82 25.61
N ASP A 134 -11.49 -3.79 25.13
CA ASP A 134 -11.95 -4.76 24.14
C ASP A 134 -13.01 -5.70 24.73
N ALA A 135 -12.88 -6.04 26.02
CA ALA A 135 -13.89 -6.82 26.73
C ALA A 135 -15.24 -6.09 26.83
N GLU A 136 -15.21 -4.78 27.08
CA GLU A 136 -16.41 -3.94 27.05
C GLU A 136 -16.96 -3.84 25.63
N ALA A 137 -16.11 -3.60 24.64
CA ALA A 137 -16.53 -3.43 23.25
C ALA A 137 -17.29 -4.64 22.69
N ILE A 138 -16.82 -5.87 22.96
CA ILE A 138 -17.49 -7.09 22.46
C ILE A 138 -18.85 -7.35 23.11
N THR A 139 -19.18 -6.70 24.24
CA THR A 139 -20.50 -6.84 24.87
C THR A 139 -21.62 -6.27 24.00
N HIS A 140 -21.29 -5.34 23.09
CA HIS A 140 -22.21 -4.71 22.14
C HIS A 140 -22.41 -5.50 20.84
N LEU A 141 -21.71 -6.62 20.64
CA LEU A 141 -21.87 -7.49 19.48
C LEU A 141 -22.90 -8.58 19.75
N PHE A 142 -23.77 -8.89 18.78
CA PHE A 142 -24.72 -10.02 18.86
C PHE A 142 -25.55 -10.07 20.15
N THR A 143 -26.06 -8.92 20.58
CA THR A 143 -26.84 -8.78 21.84
C THR A 143 -28.17 -9.55 21.82
N ASP A 144 -28.62 -9.93 20.62
CA ASP A 144 -29.80 -10.74 20.34
C ASP A 144 -29.55 -12.26 20.44
N ALA A 145 -28.29 -12.70 20.58
CA ALA A 145 -27.96 -14.11 20.74
C ALA A 145 -28.41 -14.64 22.11
N GLN A 146 -29.05 -15.81 22.13
CA GLN A 146 -29.51 -16.46 23.36
C GLN A 146 -28.34 -16.98 24.21
N THR A 147 -27.32 -17.52 23.55
CA THR A 147 -26.12 -18.02 24.20
C THR A 147 -24.93 -17.17 23.79
N ARG A 148 -24.18 -16.69 24.78
CA ARG A 148 -22.95 -15.92 24.57
C ARG A 148 -21.83 -16.57 25.37
N GLN A 149 -20.75 -16.95 24.71
CA GLN A 149 -19.61 -17.61 25.33
C GLN A 149 -18.31 -16.94 24.91
N THR A 150 -17.38 -16.83 25.86
CA THR A 150 -16.03 -16.36 25.59
C THR A 150 -15.07 -17.53 25.79
N PHE A 151 -14.24 -17.80 24.80
CA PHE A 151 -13.20 -18.82 24.90
C PHE A 151 -12.13 -18.42 25.91
N ALA A 152 -11.46 -19.39 26.51
CA ALA A 152 -10.30 -19.15 27.38
C ALA A 152 -9.00 -18.79 26.61
N PHE A 153 -9.10 -18.48 25.33
CA PHE A 153 -7.97 -18.15 24.47
C PHE A 153 -8.28 -16.98 23.53
N GLY A 154 -7.26 -16.17 23.26
CA GLY A 154 -7.33 -15.06 22.30
C GLY A 154 -7.27 -15.55 20.85
N GLY A 155 -7.49 -14.63 19.91
CA GLY A 155 -7.47 -14.92 18.47
C GLY A 155 -6.08 -15.01 17.84
N ASN A 156 -5.00 -14.79 18.61
CA ASN A 156 -3.63 -14.79 18.08
C ASN A 156 -3.21 -16.18 17.53
N TYR A 157 -2.35 -16.17 16.52
CA TYR A 157 -1.90 -17.40 15.85
C TYR A 157 -1.16 -18.34 16.80
N ASP A 158 -0.28 -17.86 17.68
CA ASP A 158 0.48 -18.72 18.61
C ASP A 158 -0.45 -19.66 19.39
N ARG A 159 -1.57 -19.13 19.88
CA ARG A 159 -2.54 -19.92 20.64
C ARG A 159 -3.44 -20.78 19.75
N LEU A 160 -3.86 -20.28 18.59
CA LEU A 160 -4.64 -21.08 17.64
C LEU A 160 -3.83 -22.26 17.09
N GLU A 161 -2.53 -22.08 16.85
CA GLU A 161 -1.63 -23.12 16.36
C GLU A 161 -1.37 -24.21 17.40
N GLN A 162 -1.25 -23.84 18.69
CA GLN A 162 -1.19 -24.81 19.80
C GLN A 162 -2.42 -25.71 19.86
N LEU A 163 -3.59 -25.22 19.44
CA LEU A 163 -4.85 -25.96 19.49
C LEU A 163 -5.15 -26.71 18.18
N GLY A 164 -4.87 -26.11 17.02
CA GLY A 164 -5.33 -26.58 15.70
C GLY A 164 -4.24 -27.06 14.73
N GLY A 165 -2.96 -26.87 15.08
CA GLY A 165 -1.79 -27.14 14.24
C GLY A 165 -1.19 -25.87 13.60
N LEU A 166 0.04 -25.95 13.10
CA LEU A 166 0.76 -24.82 12.50
C LEU A 166 0.15 -24.38 11.17
N ARG A 167 0.16 -23.06 10.87
CA ARG A 167 -0.36 -22.49 9.62
C ARG A 167 0.26 -23.11 8.37
N GLU A 168 1.56 -23.38 8.39
CA GLU A 168 2.31 -24.01 7.29
C GLU A 168 1.80 -25.41 6.88
N ASN A 169 0.96 -26.03 7.71
CA ASN A 169 0.37 -27.35 7.47
C ASN A 169 -1.14 -27.30 7.26
N ILE A 170 -1.75 -26.10 7.25
CA ILE A 170 -3.20 -25.92 7.11
C ILE A 170 -3.48 -25.39 5.71
N GLU A 171 -4.19 -26.20 4.92
CA GLU A 171 -4.57 -25.82 3.56
C GLU A 171 -5.55 -24.63 3.55
N LEU A 172 -5.35 -23.74 2.59
CA LEU A 172 -6.24 -22.61 2.28
C LEU A 172 -6.85 -22.79 0.88
N GLY A 173 -7.99 -22.16 0.64
CA GLY A 173 -8.72 -22.20 -0.62
C GLY A 173 -10.24 -22.26 -0.41
N ASN A 174 -11.02 -22.30 -1.50
CA ASN A 174 -12.48 -22.31 -1.42
C ASN A 174 -13.01 -23.51 -0.61
N GLY A 175 -12.44 -24.69 -0.84
CA GLY A 175 -12.80 -25.92 -0.11
C GLY A 175 -12.50 -25.85 1.40
N PRO A 176 -11.27 -25.51 1.84
CA PRO A 176 -10.98 -25.35 3.25
C PRO A 176 -11.83 -24.29 3.94
N LEU A 177 -12.19 -23.20 3.26
CA LEU A 177 -13.11 -22.20 3.79
C LEU A 177 -14.53 -22.76 3.95
N GLU A 178 -14.98 -23.58 3.01
CA GLU A 178 -16.27 -24.27 3.08
C GLU A 178 -16.34 -25.26 4.26
N ASP A 179 -15.28 -26.02 4.47
CA ASP A 179 -15.13 -26.91 5.62
C ASP A 179 -15.11 -26.11 6.93
N ALA A 180 -14.42 -24.97 6.95
CA ALA A 180 -14.34 -24.07 8.11
C ALA A 180 -15.71 -23.48 8.48
N ILE A 181 -16.52 -23.05 7.50
CA ILE A 181 -17.88 -22.55 7.73
C ILE A 181 -18.74 -23.63 8.40
N SER A 182 -18.68 -24.86 7.90
CA SER A 182 -19.40 -25.99 8.49
C SER A 182 -18.95 -26.28 9.92
N ALA A 183 -17.64 -26.29 10.17
CA ALA A 183 -17.06 -26.55 11.49
C ALA A 183 -17.47 -25.50 12.54
N LEU A 184 -17.44 -24.20 12.16
CA LEU A 184 -17.92 -23.12 13.02
C LEU A 184 -19.42 -23.24 13.28
N TYR A 185 -20.20 -23.60 12.25
CA TYR A 185 -21.66 -23.76 12.40
C TYR A 185 -22.03 -24.90 13.36
N TYR A 186 -21.39 -26.07 13.23
CA TYR A 186 -21.71 -27.25 14.03
C TYR A 186 -21.06 -27.28 15.43
N TYR A 187 -20.23 -26.29 15.78
CA TYR A 187 -19.66 -26.21 17.12
C TYR A 187 -20.74 -26.10 18.21
N SER A 188 -21.80 -25.32 17.96
CA SER A 188 -22.88 -25.14 18.95
C SER A 188 -23.68 -26.40 19.25
N THR A 189 -23.67 -27.36 18.33
CA THR A 189 -24.35 -28.66 18.50
C THR A 189 -23.39 -29.76 18.95
N GLY A 190 -22.13 -29.43 19.27
CA GLY A 190 -21.10 -30.40 19.64
C GLY A 190 -20.59 -31.25 18.46
N GLY A 191 -20.93 -30.89 17.22
CA GLY A 191 -20.52 -31.62 16.01
C GLY A 191 -19.07 -31.33 15.59
N THR A 192 -18.39 -30.39 16.23
CA THR A 192 -17.00 -30.01 15.95
C THR A 192 -16.19 -29.90 17.24
N GLN A 193 -15.01 -30.52 17.25
CA GLN A 193 -14.09 -30.48 18.38
C GLN A 193 -13.21 -29.23 18.35
N LEU A 194 -12.68 -28.83 19.52
CA LEU A 194 -11.90 -27.60 19.67
C LEU A 194 -10.69 -27.48 18.70
N PRO A 195 -9.90 -28.54 18.42
CA PRO A 195 -8.81 -28.45 17.44
C PRO A 195 -9.27 -28.10 16.03
N ALA A 196 -10.40 -28.68 15.59
CA ALA A 196 -10.98 -28.41 14.28
C ALA A 196 -11.58 -26.99 14.22
N LEU A 197 -12.18 -26.51 15.32
CA LEU A 197 -12.63 -25.11 15.43
C LEU A 197 -11.45 -24.13 15.33
N ALA A 198 -10.35 -24.37 16.06
CA ALA A 198 -9.16 -23.52 16.02
C ALA A 198 -8.53 -23.47 14.61
N ARG A 199 -8.45 -24.62 13.93
CA ARG A 199 -8.02 -24.70 12.52
C ARG A 199 -8.93 -23.88 11.60
N SER A 200 -10.24 -23.99 11.80
CA SER A 200 -11.23 -23.28 10.98
C SER A 200 -11.15 -21.76 11.18
N PHE A 201 -10.87 -21.29 12.41
CA PHE A 201 -10.55 -19.89 12.65
C PHE A 201 -9.31 -19.43 11.89
N MET A 202 -8.22 -20.22 11.89
CA MET A 202 -7.01 -19.87 11.13
C MET A 202 -7.28 -19.78 9.62
N VAL A 203 -8.13 -20.65 9.06
CA VAL A 203 -8.56 -20.55 7.65
C VAL A 203 -9.31 -19.24 7.43
N CYS A 204 -10.32 -18.93 8.24
CA CYS A 204 -11.10 -17.69 8.11
C CYS A 204 -10.24 -16.43 8.27
N ILE A 205 -9.36 -16.37 9.25
CA ILE A 205 -8.50 -15.20 9.50
C ILE A 205 -7.54 -14.99 8.33
N GLN A 206 -6.86 -16.04 7.85
CA GLN A 206 -5.94 -15.92 6.70
C GLN A 206 -6.67 -15.53 5.41
N MET A 207 -7.83 -16.15 5.14
CA MET A 207 -8.58 -15.89 3.92
C MET A 207 -9.41 -14.60 3.95
N ILE A 208 -9.52 -13.92 5.09
CA ILE A 208 -10.33 -12.69 5.21
C ILE A 208 -9.47 -11.57 5.75
N SER A 209 -9.06 -11.63 7.02
CA SER A 209 -8.30 -10.57 7.67
C SER A 209 -6.94 -10.33 6.99
N GLU A 210 -6.17 -11.38 6.71
CA GLU A 210 -4.85 -11.23 6.10
C GLU A 210 -4.94 -10.83 4.63
N ALA A 211 -5.89 -11.38 3.87
CA ALA A 211 -6.19 -10.94 2.51
C ALA A 211 -6.69 -9.47 2.45
N VAL A 212 -7.41 -9.01 3.47
CA VAL A 212 -7.80 -7.61 3.60
C VAL A 212 -6.60 -6.70 3.85
N ARG A 213 -5.63 -7.14 4.66
CA ARG A 213 -4.40 -6.39 4.98
C ARG A 213 -3.39 -6.37 3.85
N PHE A 214 -3.34 -7.40 3.01
CA PHE A 214 -2.33 -7.56 1.96
C PHE A 214 -2.95 -7.92 0.60
N GLN A 215 -2.70 -7.12 -0.43
CA GLN A 215 -3.02 -7.44 -1.83
C GLN A 215 -2.28 -8.73 -2.25
N TYR A 216 -1.10 -8.96 -1.67
CA TYR A 216 -0.34 -10.19 -1.90
C TYR A 216 -1.09 -11.45 -1.48
N ILE A 217 -1.63 -11.46 -0.26
CA ILE A 217 -2.39 -12.62 0.27
C ILE A 217 -3.74 -12.75 -0.44
N GLU A 218 -4.39 -11.63 -0.80
CA GLU A 218 -5.57 -11.67 -1.68
C GLU A 218 -5.27 -12.38 -3.01
N GLY A 219 -4.15 -12.04 -3.67
CA GLY A 219 -3.70 -12.70 -4.91
C GLY A 219 -3.47 -14.20 -4.74
N GLU A 220 -2.89 -14.61 -3.61
CA GLU A 220 -2.71 -16.01 -3.26
C GLU A 220 -4.03 -16.78 -3.11
N MET A 221 -5.03 -16.16 -2.50
CA MET A 221 -6.37 -16.75 -2.34
C MET A 221 -7.12 -16.80 -3.67
N ARG A 222 -7.03 -15.74 -4.48
CA ARG A 222 -7.60 -15.71 -5.84
C ARG A 222 -7.08 -16.84 -6.71
N THR A 223 -5.76 -17.07 -6.68
CA THR A 223 -5.11 -18.16 -7.43
C THR A 223 -5.65 -19.52 -7.00
N ARG A 224 -5.80 -19.75 -5.68
CA ARG A 224 -6.36 -21.00 -5.14
C ARG A 224 -7.81 -21.21 -5.58
N ILE A 225 -8.64 -20.17 -5.56
CA ILE A 225 -10.04 -20.23 -6.02
C ILE A 225 -10.11 -20.49 -7.53
N ARG A 226 -9.35 -19.77 -8.34
CA ARG A 226 -9.34 -19.89 -9.82
C ARG A 226 -9.03 -21.31 -10.27
N TYR A 227 -8.03 -21.95 -9.66
CA TYR A 227 -7.57 -23.28 -10.03
C TYR A 227 -8.14 -24.39 -9.15
N ASN A 228 -9.10 -24.07 -8.27
CA ASN A 228 -9.68 -24.98 -7.29
C ASN A 228 -8.62 -25.80 -6.51
N ARG A 229 -7.55 -25.12 -6.08
CA ARG A 229 -6.43 -25.72 -5.34
C ARG A 229 -6.62 -25.58 -3.84
N ARG A 230 -6.16 -26.60 -3.10
CA ARG A 230 -6.02 -26.61 -1.65
C ARG A 230 -4.54 -26.70 -1.32
N THR A 231 -3.94 -25.63 -0.83
CA THR A 231 -2.52 -25.62 -0.47
C THR A 231 -2.29 -24.72 0.74
N ALA A 232 -1.35 -25.14 1.59
CA ALA A 232 -0.90 -24.35 2.72
C ALA A 232 -0.28 -23.01 2.29
N PRO A 233 -0.26 -22.00 3.18
CA PRO A 233 0.49 -20.76 2.94
C PRO A 233 1.99 -21.06 2.85
N ASP A 234 2.68 -20.36 1.94
CA ASP A 234 4.13 -20.43 1.85
C ASP A 234 4.81 -19.49 2.87
N ALA A 235 6.13 -19.59 2.98
CA ALA A 235 6.94 -18.83 3.92
C ALA A 235 6.78 -17.30 3.78
N SER A 236 6.52 -16.80 2.56
CA SER A 236 6.31 -15.37 2.32
C SER A 236 5.01 -14.87 2.94
N VAL A 237 3.93 -15.65 2.80
CA VAL A 237 2.61 -15.36 3.40
C VAL A 237 2.72 -15.29 4.91
N ILE A 238 3.24 -16.35 5.55
CA ILE A 238 3.38 -16.41 7.01
C ILE A 238 4.25 -15.27 7.52
N ARG A 239 5.35 -14.94 6.81
CA ARG A 239 6.24 -13.87 7.23
C ARG A 239 5.59 -12.49 7.12
N LEU A 240 4.76 -12.24 6.11
CA LEU A 240 3.98 -11.00 5.98
C LEU A 240 2.98 -10.87 7.14
N GLU A 241 2.21 -11.91 7.43
CA GLU A 241 1.24 -11.94 8.55
C GLU A 241 1.94 -11.58 9.87
N ASN A 242 3.04 -12.27 10.18
CA ASN A 242 3.79 -12.05 11.41
C ASN A 242 4.46 -10.67 11.49
N SER A 243 4.68 -10.01 10.35
CA SER A 243 5.37 -8.72 10.27
C SER A 243 4.42 -7.54 10.09
N TRP A 244 3.11 -7.75 9.87
CA TRP A 244 2.15 -6.69 9.52
C TRP A 244 2.20 -5.49 10.48
N GLY A 245 2.18 -5.77 11.79
CA GLY A 245 2.22 -4.74 12.81
C GLY A 245 3.55 -3.96 12.84
N ARG A 246 4.66 -4.62 12.52
CA ARG A 246 6.00 -4.01 12.45
C ARG A 246 6.22 -3.22 11.16
N LEU A 247 5.71 -3.73 10.04
CA LEU A 247 5.70 -3.04 8.74
C LEU A 247 4.89 -1.75 8.85
N SER A 248 3.71 -1.81 9.49
CA SER A 248 2.86 -0.64 9.74
C SER A 248 3.61 0.43 10.54
N THR A 249 4.34 0.05 11.59
CA THR A 249 5.17 0.95 12.39
C THR A 249 6.31 1.54 11.58
N ALA A 250 7.11 0.71 10.90
CA ALA A 250 8.27 1.18 10.14
C ALA A 250 7.90 2.14 9.01
N ILE A 251 6.74 1.95 8.37
CA ILE A 251 6.25 2.86 7.33
C ILE A 251 5.77 4.18 7.91
N GLN A 252 4.96 4.16 8.97
CA GLN A 252 4.43 5.37 9.60
C GLN A 252 5.52 6.23 10.27
N GLU A 253 6.57 5.59 10.78
CA GLU A 253 7.74 6.24 11.39
C GLU A 253 8.91 6.36 10.40
N SER A 254 8.68 6.24 9.08
CA SER A 254 9.76 6.37 8.11
C SER A 254 10.08 7.84 7.82
N ASN A 255 11.34 8.15 7.54
CA ASN A 255 11.72 9.49 7.07
C ASN A 255 11.82 9.48 5.54
N GLN A 256 10.88 10.16 4.88
CA GLN A 256 10.76 10.18 3.41
C GLN A 256 10.72 8.75 2.81
N GLY A 257 10.05 7.81 3.49
CA GLY A 257 9.91 6.42 3.06
C GLY A 257 11.05 5.49 3.51
N ALA A 258 12.18 6.02 3.99
CA ALA A 258 13.32 5.22 4.45
C ALA A 258 13.18 4.82 5.93
N PHE A 259 13.41 3.55 6.22
CA PHE A 259 13.26 3.00 7.57
C PHE A 259 14.49 3.26 8.44
N ALA A 260 14.26 3.44 9.74
CA ALA A 260 15.34 3.51 10.73
C ALA A 260 16.10 2.18 10.85
N SER A 261 15.39 1.06 10.72
CA SER A 261 15.95 -0.30 10.79
C SER A 261 15.27 -1.18 9.74
N PRO A 262 16.01 -2.08 9.08
CA PRO A 262 15.42 -2.98 8.11
C PRO A 262 14.44 -3.97 8.76
N ILE A 263 13.44 -4.38 7.98
CA ILE A 263 12.57 -5.51 8.33
C ILE A 263 12.91 -6.69 7.44
N GLN A 264 13.26 -7.81 8.06
CA GLN A 264 13.51 -9.06 7.34
C GLN A 264 12.18 -9.70 6.92
N LEU A 265 12.01 -9.96 5.63
CA LEU A 265 10.93 -10.73 5.04
C LEU A 265 11.47 -12.04 4.44
N GLN A 266 10.57 -12.84 3.87
CA GLN A 266 10.91 -14.12 3.24
C GLN A 266 10.26 -14.21 1.87
N ARG A 267 10.97 -14.86 0.95
CA ARG A 267 10.46 -15.26 -0.36
C ARG A 267 9.69 -16.57 -0.25
N ARG A 268 8.95 -16.94 -1.30
CA ARG A 268 8.25 -18.24 -1.35
C ARG A 268 9.13 -19.46 -1.08
N ASN A 269 10.40 -19.42 -1.52
CA ASN A 269 11.37 -20.50 -1.31
C ASN A 269 12.01 -20.50 0.09
N GLY A 270 11.56 -19.62 1.00
CA GLY A 270 12.08 -19.49 2.37
C GLY A 270 13.36 -18.66 2.50
N SER A 271 13.97 -18.23 1.39
CA SER A 271 15.12 -17.33 1.44
C SER A 271 14.72 -15.97 2.03
N ARG A 272 15.63 -15.36 2.78
CA ARG A 272 15.40 -14.12 3.53
C ARG A 272 15.93 -12.94 2.75
N PHE A 273 15.23 -11.81 2.85
CA PHE A 273 15.68 -10.53 2.34
C PHE A 273 15.21 -9.41 3.25
N ASP A 274 15.93 -8.31 3.28
CA ASP A 274 15.63 -7.16 4.12
C ASP A 274 14.98 -6.05 3.29
N VAL A 275 13.91 -5.46 3.82
CA VAL A 275 13.30 -4.23 3.30
C VAL A 275 13.78 -3.03 4.11
N TYR A 276 14.22 -1.99 3.42
CA TYR A 276 14.82 -0.78 4.01
C TYR A 276 13.94 0.45 3.83
N ASP A 277 12.89 0.35 3.03
CA ASP A 277 12.03 1.45 2.65
C ASP A 277 10.65 0.96 2.22
N VAL A 278 9.73 1.91 2.02
CA VAL A 278 8.33 1.65 1.72
C VAL A 278 8.06 1.18 0.28
N SER A 279 8.94 1.46 -0.69
CA SER A 279 8.65 1.36 -2.13
C SER A 279 8.15 -0.02 -2.57
N ILE A 280 8.81 -1.10 -2.15
CA ILE A 280 8.43 -2.48 -2.50
C ILE A 280 7.18 -2.95 -1.76
N LEU A 281 6.81 -2.29 -0.66
CA LEU A 281 5.65 -2.64 0.15
C LEU A 281 4.36 -1.97 -0.33
N ILE A 282 4.46 -0.88 -1.08
CA ILE A 282 3.31 -0.16 -1.65
C ILE A 282 2.33 -1.08 -2.39
N PRO A 283 2.76 -1.96 -3.33
CA PRO A 283 1.82 -2.86 -4.00
C PRO A 283 1.44 -4.10 -3.18
N ILE A 284 2.04 -4.32 -1.99
CA ILE A 284 1.92 -5.55 -1.19
C ILE A 284 0.94 -5.39 -0.02
N ILE A 285 1.00 -4.23 0.66
CA ILE A 285 0.23 -3.92 1.87
C ILE A 285 -0.96 -3.06 1.49
N ALA A 286 -2.18 -3.51 1.80
CA ALA A 286 -3.40 -2.81 1.44
C ALA A 286 -3.84 -1.86 2.54
N LEU A 287 -3.61 -2.26 3.80
CA LEU A 287 -4.02 -1.55 5.00
C LEU A 287 -2.94 -1.67 6.08
N MET A 288 -2.67 -0.59 6.80
CA MET A 288 -1.80 -0.58 7.97
C MET A 288 -2.61 -0.41 9.25
N VAL A 289 -2.16 -0.99 10.36
CA VAL A 289 -2.70 -0.65 11.68
C VAL A 289 -2.21 0.74 12.09
N TYR A 290 -3.07 1.57 12.67
CA TYR A 290 -2.68 2.86 13.22
C TYR A 290 -1.60 2.72 14.29
N ARG A 291 -0.58 3.56 14.23
CA ARG A 291 0.50 3.61 15.22
C ARG A 291 0.66 4.98 15.84
N CYS A 292 0.72 6.00 15.00
CA CYS A 292 0.98 7.35 15.44
C CYS A 292 0.38 8.36 14.46
N ALA A 293 0.12 9.56 14.96
CA ALA A 293 -0.34 10.70 14.19
C ALA A 293 0.80 11.21 13.30
N PRO A 294 0.50 11.75 12.10
CA PRO A 294 1.52 12.30 11.23
C PRO A 294 2.23 13.47 11.94
N PRO A 295 3.55 13.65 11.73
CA PRO A 295 4.21 14.87 12.18
C PRO A 295 3.51 16.07 11.53
N PRO A 296 3.36 17.19 12.26
CA PRO A 296 2.77 18.40 11.67
C PRO A 296 3.57 18.77 10.44
N SER A 297 2.91 18.89 9.29
CA SER A 297 3.56 19.30 8.06
C SER A 297 4.31 20.60 8.31
N LEU A 298 5.60 20.66 7.98
CA LEU A 298 6.38 21.89 7.92
C LEU A 298 5.86 22.78 6.77
N GLN A 299 4.59 23.18 6.84
CA GLN A 299 4.09 24.35 6.15
C GLN A 299 4.53 25.56 6.97
N LEU A 300 5.61 26.20 6.54
CA LEU A 300 5.79 27.62 6.85
C LEU A 300 4.52 28.35 6.38
N PRO A 301 3.92 29.15 7.26
CA PRO A 301 4.36 30.53 7.33
C PRO A 301 4.82 30.94 8.73
N TYR A 302 5.77 31.86 8.74
CA TYR A 302 6.19 32.64 9.90
C TYR A 302 5.00 33.07 10.76
N LEU A 303 4.83 32.43 11.90
CA LEU A 303 4.22 33.00 13.10
C LEU A 303 4.87 32.29 14.28
N ILE A 304 5.78 33.01 14.94
CA ILE A 304 6.35 32.58 16.22
C ILE A 304 5.20 32.55 17.22
N LYS A 305 4.58 31.39 17.40
CA LYS A 305 4.03 31.02 18.70
C LYS A 305 5.13 30.32 19.45
N GLN A 306 5.45 30.81 20.65
CA GLN A 306 6.28 30.08 21.60
C GLN A 306 5.65 28.70 21.80
N VAL A 307 6.29 27.68 21.24
CA VAL A 307 5.93 26.28 21.48
C VAL A 307 6.66 25.89 22.76
N VAL A 308 5.94 25.88 23.87
CA VAL A 308 6.25 24.93 24.94
C VAL A 308 6.10 23.55 24.30
N PRO A 309 7.13 22.67 24.28
CA PRO A 309 6.99 21.35 23.72
C PRO A 309 6.10 20.54 24.66
N MET A 310 4.80 20.52 24.37
CA MET A 310 3.98 19.38 24.78
C MET A 310 4.41 18.23 23.86
N PHE A 311 5.32 17.40 24.34
CA PHE A 311 5.53 16.07 23.77
C PHE A 311 4.19 15.36 23.88
N ASN A 312 3.45 15.31 22.77
CA ASN A 312 2.29 14.46 22.66
C ASN A 312 2.84 13.10 22.23
N ASP A 313 2.78 12.10 23.11
CA ASP A 313 3.30 10.74 22.87
C ASP A 313 2.66 10.03 21.65
N ASP A 314 1.68 10.68 21.02
CA ASP A 314 0.91 10.18 19.87
C ASP A 314 1.51 10.53 18.50
N VAL A 315 2.54 11.37 18.37
CA VAL A 315 3.08 11.81 17.05
C VAL A 315 4.25 10.95 16.60
N CYS A 316 4.28 10.55 15.32
CA CYS A 316 5.38 9.76 14.76
C CYS A 316 6.71 10.51 14.86
N VAL A 317 7.76 9.79 15.27
CA VAL A 317 9.11 10.36 15.37
C VAL A 317 9.88 10.04 14.09
N ASP A 318 10.10 11.05 13.26
CA ASP A 318 10.89 10.86 12.03
C ASP A 318 12.36 10.53 12.37
N PRO A 319 12.92 9.41 11.89
CA PRO A 319 14.32 9.06 12.11
C PRO A 319 15.24 9.88 11.20
N GLU A 320 16.54 9.83 11.46
CA GLU A 320 17.56 10.34 10.54
C GLU A 320 18.43 9.20 10.02
N PRO A 321 17.88 8.32 9.16
CA PRO A 321 18.57 7.11 8.72
C PRO A 321 19.79 7.47 7.87
N THR A 322 20.85 6.66 8.01
CA THR A 322 22.03 6.73 7.15
C THR A 322 21.97 5.58 6.17
N VAL A 323 21.83 5.92 4.89
CA VAL A 323 21.54 4.98 3.79
C VAL A 323 22.41 5.28 2.59
N ARG A 324 22.47 4.35 1.63
CA ARG A 324 22.88 4.71 0.27
C ARG A 324 21.71 5.31 -0.49
N ILE A 325 22.02 6.07 -1.53
CA ILE A 325 21.03 6.54 -2.50
C ILE A 325 21.41 5.89 -3.82
N VAL A 326 20.57 4.96 -4.29
CA VAL A 326 20.78 4.20 -5.51
C VAL A 326 19.90 4.81 -6.61
N GLY A 327 20.37 4.86 -7.84
CA GLY A 327 19.60 5.41 -8.96
C GLY A 327 19.91 4.73 -10.28
N ARG A 328 20.15 5.55 -11.31
CA ARG A 328 20.32 5.11 -12.70
C ARG A 328 21.26 3.91 -12.81
N ASN A 329 20.79 2.83 -13.42
CA ASN A 329 21.54 1.58 -13.64
C ASN A 329 22.00 0.86 -12.35
N GLY A 330 21.40 1.15 -11.19
CA GLY A 330 21.80 0.56 -9.91
C GLY A 330 23.10 1.15 -9.35
N LEU A 331 23.55 2.29 -9.88
CA LEU A 331 24.72 3.01 -9.36
C LEU A 331 24.32 3.90 -8.17
N CYS A 332 25.28 4.14 -7.29
CA CYS A 332 25.10 4.90 -6.06
C CYS A 332 25.53 6.37 -6.24
N VAL A 333 24.88 7.26 -5.49
CA VAL A 333 25.31 8.64 -5.28
C VAL A 333 26.58 8.62 -4.42
N ASP A 334 27.67 9.12 -5.00
CA ASP A 334 29.03 9.01 -4.48
C ASP A 334 29.73 10.38 -4.45
N VAL A 335 30.40 10.71 -3.34
CA VAL A 335 31.32 11.84 -3.29
C VAL A 335 32.64 11.41 -3.95
N ARG A 336 32.97 12.06 -5.07
CA ARG A 336 34.05 11.66 -5.96
C ARG A 336 35.37 11.49 -5.22
N ASP A 337 36.05 10.38 -5.49
CA ASP A 337 37.36 10.01 -4.93
C ASP A 337 37.42 9.96 -3.38
N GLY A 338 36.26 10.04 -2.70
CA GLY A 338 36.19 10.10 -1.24
C GLY A 338 36.69 11.43 -0.66
N GLU A 339 36.81 12.48 -1.46
CA GLU A 339 37.33 13.77 -1.02
C GLU A 339 36.21 14.75 -0.63
N PHE A 340 36.34 15.37 0.54
CA PHE A 340 35.28 16.21 1.12
C PHE A 340 35.59 17.71 1.04
N HIS A 341 36.53 18.15 0.21
CA HIS A 341 36.77 19.58 0.04
C HIS A 341 35.54 20.25 -0.59
N ASN A 342 35.24 21.49 -0.17
CA ASN A 342 34.07 22.21 -0.66
C ASN A 342 34.12 22.32 -2.19
N GLY A 343 33.01 21.97 -2.85
CA GLY A 343 32.89 21.99 -4.31
C GLY A 343 33.28 20.70 -5.01
N ASN A 344 33.78 19.67 -4.30
CA ASN A 344 34.05 18.38 -4.95
C ASN A 344 32.75 17.78 -5.53
N PRO A 345 32.72 17.35 -6.81
CA PRO A 345 31.49 16.87 -7.43
C PRO A 345 30.94 15.59 -6.81
N ILE A 346 29.63 15.47 -6.88
CA ILE A 346 28.91 14.21 -6.63
C ILE A 346 28.75 13.48 -7.96
N GLN A 347 28.89 12.16 -7.95
CA GLN A 347 28.85 11.33 -9.15
C GLN A 347 28.01 10.07 -8.98
N LEU A 348 27.75 9.39 -10.09
CA LEU A 348 27.37 7.99 -10.09
C LEU A 348 28.60 7.10 -9.96
N TRP A 349 28.56 6.11 -9.07
CA TRP A 349 29.62 5.12 -8.91
C TRP A 349 29.04 3.75 -8.50
N PRO A 350 29.71 2.62 -8.82
CA PRO A 350 29.32 1.32 -8.30
C PRO A 350 29.11 1.36 -6.78
N CYS A 351 28.00 0.78 -6.36
CA CYS A 351 27.64 0.73 -4.96
C CYS A 351 28.64 -0.13 -4.17
N LYS A 352 29.17 0.43 -3.08
CA LYS A 352 30.10 -0.28 -2.20
C LYS A 352 29.37 -1.11 -1.15
N SER A 353 29.96 -2.22 -0.74
CA SER A 353 29.46 -3.06 0.37
C SER A 353 30.10 -2.72 1.71
N ASN A 354 31.04 -1.78 1.76
CA ASN A 354 31.76 -1.35 2.96
C ASN A 354 31.14 -0.11 3.62
N THR A 355 31.75 0.41 4.67
CA THR A 355 31.24 1.58 5.44
C THR A 355 31.88 2.91 5.02
N ASP A 356 32.43 3.00 3.82
CA ASP A 356 33.05 4.24 3.35
C ASP A 356 32.02 5.38 3.31
N ALA A 357 32.32 6.46 4.02
CA ALA A 357 31.38 7.56 4.25
C ALA A 357 30.92 8.25 2.95
N ASN A 358 31.74 8.21 1.89
CA ASN A 358 31.48 8.91 0.62
C ASN A 358 30.29 8.35 -0.18
N GLN A 359 29.72 7.19 0.20
CA GLN A 359 28.47 6.65 -0.34
C GLN A 359 27.38 6.47 0.72
N LEU A 360 27.59 7.00 1.93
CA LEU A 360 26.62 6.97 3.01
C LEU A 360 26.06 8.37 3.24
N TRP A 361 24.75 8.45 3.22
CA TRP A 361 24.00 9.69 3.28
C TRP A 361 23.00 9.64 4.44
N THR A 362 23.18 10.53 5.41
CA THR A 362 22.20 10.74 6.48
C THR A 362 21.09 11.67 5.98
N LEU A 363 19.86 11.17 5.98
CA LEU A 363 18.67 11.96 5.66
C LEU A 363 18.24 12.72 6.91
N LYS A 364 18.48 14.03 6.97
CA LYS A 364 18.20 14.86 8.15
C LYS A 364 16.78 15.41 8.13
N ARG A 365 16.19 15.63 9.32
CA ARG A 365 14.85 16.23 9.46
C ARG A 365 14.76 17.66 8.94
N ASP A 366 15.90 18.35 8.87
CA ASP A 366 16.00 19.69 8.30
C ASP A 366 16.00 19.69 6.77
N ASN A 367 15.71 18.56 6.12
CA ASN A 367 15.73 18.38 4.66
C ASN A 367 17.12 18.54 4.02
N THR A 368 18.21 18.39 4.78
CA THR A 368 19.54 18.19 4.19
C THR A 368 19.85 16.71 4.01
N ILE A 369 20.64 16.39 2.98
CA ILE A 369 21.19 15.07 2.74
C ILE A 369 22.69 15.18 3.01
N ARG A 370 23.22 14.48 4.02
CA ARG A 370 24.58 14.71 4.51
C ARG A 370 25.50 13.51 4.37
N SER A 371 26.74 13.72 3.94
CA SER A 371 27.81 12.73 3.93
C SER A 371 29.03 13.30 4.65
N ASN A 372 29.58 12.56 5.61
CA ASN A 372 30.73 12.95 6.44
C ASN A 372 30.64 14.38 7.02
N GLY A 373 29.45 14.75 7.53
CA GLY A 373 29.19 16.07 8.11
C GLY A 373 28.96 17.22 7.11
N LYS A 374 29.11 16.98 5.80
CA LYS A 374 28.86 17.95 4.73
C LYS A 374 27.56 17.68 3.98
N CYS A 375 27.04 18.68 3.30
CA CYS A 375 25.73 18.68 2.67
C CYS A 375 25.82 18.46 1.15
N LEU A 376 24.90 17.65 0.63
CA LEU A 376 24.59 17.58 -0.80
C LEU A 376 24.08 18.95 -1.24
N THR A 377 24.78 19.62 -2.14
CA THR A 377 24.55 21.03 -2.46
C THR A 377 24.49 21.24 -3.96
N THR A 378 23.46 21.93 -4.46
CA THR A 378 23.45 22.37 -5.86
C THR A 378 24.38 23.56 -6.06
N TYR A 379 25.17 23.59 -7.14
CA TYR A 379 26.03 24.73 -7.47
C TYR A 379 25.23 26.01 -7.75
N GLY A 380 24.03 25.86 -8.31
CA GLY A 380 23.13 26.98 -8.58
C GLY A 380 21.71 26.49 -8.88
N TYR A 381 20.86 27.37 -9.41
CA TYR A 381 19.43 27.10 -9.64
C TYR A 381 19.05 27.03 -11.12
N SER A 382 20.02 26.75 -11.99
CA SER A 382 19.83 26.65 -13.44
C SER A 382 19.93 25.20 -13.91
N PRO A 383 19.09 24.73 -14.86
CA PRO A 383 19.18 23.37 -15.37
C PRO A 383 20.57 23.05 -15.94
N GLY A 384 21.18 21.96 -15.46
CA GLY A 384 22.47 21.45 -15.92
C GLY A 384 23.66 21.83 -15.05
N VAL A 385 23.51 22.71 -14.06
CA VAL A 385 24.57 22.91 -13.06
C VAL A 385 24.76 21.63 -12.24
N TYR A 386 25.99 21.40 -11.81
CA TYR A 386 26.36 20.18 -11.09
C TYR A 386 25.97 20.23 -9.61
N VAL A 387 25.96 19.06 -8.99
CA VAL A 387 25.78 18.88 -7.53
C VAL A 387 27.13 18.54 -6.91
N MET A 388 27.39 19.10 -5.74
CA MET A 388 28.67 19.04 -5.05
C MET A 388 28.51 18.74 -3.57
N ILE A 389 29.59 18.29 -2.94
CA ILE A 389 29.70 18.28 -1.49
C ILE A 389 30.12 19.67 -1.00
N TYR A 390 29.46 20.18 0.04
CA TYR A 390 29.79 21.49 0.59
C TYR A 390 29.53 21.54 2.10
N ASP A 391 30.24 22.43 2.78
CA ASP A 391 30.01 22.70 4.21
C ASP A 391 28.60 23.26 4.46
N CYS A 392 27.84 22.60 5.34
CA CYS A 392 26.44 22.93 5.59
C CYS A 392 26.20 24.33 6.18
N ASN A 393 27.19 24.90 6.89
CA ASN A 393 27.04 26.18 7.58
C ASN A 393 27.41 27.38 6.69
N THR A 394 28.28 27.15 5.71
CA THR A 394 28.75 28.21 4.78
C THR A 394 28.06 28.16 3.42
N ALA A 395 27.43 27.04 3.05
CA ALA A 395 26.60 26.95 1.86
C ALA A 395 25.39 27.91 1.94
N VAL A 396 24.91 28.35 0.79
CA VAL A 396 23.59 28.99 0.68
C VAL A 396 22.54 28.00 1.18
N THR A 397 21.79 28.37 2.23
CA THR A 397 20.93 27.44 2.97
C THR A 397 19.98 26.67 2.04
N ASP A 398 19.26 27.37 1.16
CA ASP A 398 18.27 26.76 0.27
C ASP A 398 18.87 25.91 -0.85
N ALA A 399 20.19 26.01 -1.11
CA ALA A 399 20.89 25.17 -2.08
C ALA A 399 21.22 23.76 -1.51
N THR A 400 21.10 23.59 -0.19
CA THR A 400 21.35 22.33 0.53
C THR A 400 20.07 21.57 0.89
N ARG A 401 18.90 22.16 0.62
CA ARG A 401 17.60 21.56 0.93
C ARG A 401 17.13 20.67 -0.21
N TRP A 402 16.64 19.48 0.14
CA TRP A 402 16.10 18.49 -0.79
C TRP A 402 14.87 17.82 -0.18
N GLN A 403 13.90 17.49 -1.01
CA GLN A 403 12.78 16.61 -0.65
C GLN A 403 12.90 15.31 -1.44
N ILE A 404 12.67 14.19 -0.78
CA ILE A 404 12.70 12.86 -1.41
C ILE A 404 11.27 12.36 -1.46
N TRP A 405 10.69 12.32 -2.65
CA TRP A 405 9.31 11.90 -2.83
C TRP A 405 9.19 10.38 -2.90
N ASP A 406 8.03 9.83 -2.50
CA ASP A 406 7.71 8.39 -2.61
C ASP A 406 7.82 7.83 -4.04
N ASN A 407 7.76 8.72 -5.03
CA ASN A 407 7.95 8.36 -6.44
C ASN A 407 9.41 8.23 -6.87
N GLY A 408 10.36 8.41 -5.95
CA GLY A 408 11.81 8.31 -6.17
C GLY A 408 12.45 9.57 -6.76
N THR A 409 11.77 10.72 -6.72
CA THR A 409 12.36 11.99 -7.17
C THR A 409 12.99 12.72 -5.99
N ILE A 410 14.23 13.20 -6.17
CA ILE A 410 14.92 14.08 -5.22
C ILE A 410 14.91 15.49 -5.79
N ILE A 411 14.16 16.40 -5.18
CA ILE A 411 13.91 17.76 -5.68
C ILE A 411 14.52 18.81 -4.76
N ASN A 412 15.11 19.86 -5.35
CA ASN A 412 15.46 21.06 -4.62
C ASN A 412 14.24 22.01 -4.61
N PRO A 413 13.60 22.28 -3.45
CA PRO A 413 12.34 23.03 -3.41
C PRO A 413 12.48 24.50 -3.83
N ARG A 414 13.68 25.08 -3.73
CA ARG A 414 13.93 26.48 -4.11
C ARG A 414 13.84 26.71 -5.62
N SER A 415 14.32 25.76 -6.41
CA SER A 415 14.39 25.85 -7.87
C SER A 415 13.39 24.96 -8.61
N SER A 416 12.77 24.01 -7.90
CA SER A 416 11.97 22.92 -8.48
C SER A 416 12.73 22.03 -9.46
N LEU A 417 14.07 22.10 -9.48
CA LEU A 417 14.91 21.20 -10.25
C LEU A 417 15.21 19.92 -9.47
N VAL A 418 15.41 18.82 -10.19
CA VAL A 418 15.58 17.48 -9.61
C VAL A 418 16.99 16.95 -9.83
N LEU A 419 17.50 16.17 -8.87
CA LEU A 419 18.76 15.45 -8.99
C LEU A 419 18.69 14.51 -10.19
N ALA A 420 19.68 14.59 -11.07
CA ALA A 420 19.70 13.89 -12.33
C ALA A 420 21.10 13.38 -12.70
N ALA A 421 21.15 12.19 -13.27
CA ALA A 421 22.33 11.62 -13.91
C ALA A 421 22.13 11.58 -15.42
N THR A 422 22.74 12.52 -16.16
CA THR A 422 22.51 12.68 -17.61
C THR A 422 23.12 11.56 -18.46
N SER A 423 24.13 10.87 -17.94
CA SER A 423 24.68 9.62 -18.49
C SER A 423 24.54 8.47 -17.49
N GLY A 424 24.46 7.24 -18.01
CA GLY A 424 24.35 6.01 -17.21
C GLY A 424 25.69 5.37 -16.85
N ASN A 425 26.80 6.00 -17.23
CA ASN A 425 28.15 5.48 -17.00
C ASN A 425 28.66 5.83 -15.60
N SER A 426 29.51 4.96 -15.04
CA SER A 426 30.27 5.26 -13.83
C SER A 426 31.12 6.53 -13.99
N GLY A 427 31.24 7.32 -12.92
CA GLY A 427 31.97 8.59 -12.89
C GLY A 427 31.16 9.80 -13.37
N THR A 428 29.94 9.59 -13.91
CA THR A 428 29.08 10.69 -14.37
C THR A 428 28.78 11.65 -13.24
N THR A 429 29.14 12.92 -13.40
CA THR A 429 28.78 14.00 -12.46
C THR A 429 27.27 14.21 -12.40
N LEU A 430 26.71 14.28 -11.19
CA LEU A 430 25.29 14.58 -10.98
C LEU A 430 25.01 16.06 -11.23
N THR A 431 23.80 16.32 -11.71
CA THR A 431 23.32 17.68 -12.03
C THR A 431 21.91 17.89 -11.49
N VAL A 432 21.44 19.13 -11.51
CA VAL A 432 20.02 19.44 -11.35
C VAL A 432 19.37 19.71 -12.71
N LYS A 433 18.20 19.14 -12.98
CA LYS A 433 17.50 19.28 -14.27
C LYS A 433 16.01 19.57 -14.07
N THR A 434 15.34 20.05 -15.12
CA THR A 434 13.88 20.13 -15.16
C THR A 434 13.30 18.74 -14.94
N ASN A 435 12.29 18.64 -14.08
CA ASN A 435 11.66 17.36 -13.78
C ASN A 435 10.85 16.87 -14.98
N ILE A 436 11.26 15.73 -15.53
CA ILE A 436 10.55 15.01 -16.60
C ILE A 436 10.24 13.58 -16.17
N TYR A 437 10.38 13.26 -14.88
CA TYR A 437 10.21 11.92 -14.30
C TYR A 437 10.91 10.82 -15.12
N ALA A 438 12.12 11.10 -15.59
CA ALA A 438 12.92 10.12 -16.30
C ALA A 438 13.59 9.12 -15.35
N THR A 439 13.98 7.95 -15.85
CA THR A 439 14.81 7.01 -15.05
C THR A 439 16.16 7.63 -14.68
N SER A 440 16.69 8.53 -15.52
CA SER A 440 17.84 9.38 -15.18
C SER A 440 17.63 10.33 -13.99
N GLN A 441 16.40 10.42 -13.47
CA GLN A 441 15.99 11.26 -12.34
C GLN A 441 15.33 10.43 -11.22
N GLY A 442 15.43 9.10 -11.28
CA GLY A 442 14.87 8.17 -10.30
C GLY A 442 15.93 7.71 -9.29
N TRP A 443 15.54 7.71 -8.02
CA TRP A 443 16.41 7.44 -6.89
C TRP A 443 15.66 6.68 -5.79
N LEU A 444 16.39 5.85 -5.05
CA LEU A 444 15.88 5.09 -3.92
C LEU A 444 16.88 5.17 -2.76
N PRO A 445 16.51 5.74 -1.60
CA PRO A 445 17.31 5.65 -0.39
C PRO A 445 17.20 4.23 0.20
N THR A 446 18.25 3.43 0.08
CA THR A 446 18.26 2.03 0.54
C THR A 446 19.68 1.52 0.74
N ASN A 447 19.87 0.60 1.69
CA ASN A 447 21.13 -0.13 1.85
C ASN A 447 21.12 -1.47 1.09
N ASN A 448 19.98 -1.91 0.55
CA ASN A 448 19.92 -3.01 -0.40
C ASN A 448 20.11 -2.47 -1.82
N THR A 449 21.34 -2.57 -2.31
CA THR A 449 21.75 -1.95 -3.58
C THR A 449 21.47 -2.81 -4.81
N GLN A 450 21.12 -4.08 -4.59
CA GLN A 450 20.77 -4.99 -5.68
C GLN A 450 19.30 -4.79 -6.07
N PRO A 451 18.97 -4.83 -7.38
CA PRO A 451 17.59 -4.72 -7.81
C PRO A 451 16.77 -5.91 -7.27
N PHE A 452 15.50 -5.67 -6.96
CA PHE A 452 14.62 -6.72 -6.47
C PHE A 452 14.15 -7.59 -7.64
N VAL A 453 14.64 -8.83 -7.70
CA VAL A 453 14.23 -9.80 -8.73
C VAL A 453 12.96 -10.52 -8.33
N THR A 454 11.97 -10.53 -9.23
CA THR A 454 10.66 -11.14 -9.00
C THR A 454 9.91 -11.44 -10.30
N SER A 455 8.81 -12.18 -10.19
CA SER A 455 7.76 -12.26 -11.21
C SER A 455 6.68 -11.22 -10.96
N ILE A 456 6.15 -10.65 -12.04
CA ILE A 456 5.05 -9.66 -12.00
C ILE A 456 3.78 -10.35 -12.46
N VAL A 457 2.80 -10.46 -11.56
CA VAL A 457 1.49 -11.05 -11.84
C VAL A 457 0.52 -9.95 -12.26
N GLY A 458 -0.32 -10.22 -13.26
CA GLY A 458 -1.31 -9.29 -13.80
C GLY A 458 -2.71 -9.90 -13.96
N LEU A 459 -3.39 -9.54 -15.05
CA LEU A 459 -4.74 -10.03 -15.35
C LEU A 459 -4.83 -11.56 -15.35
N TYR A 460 -5.92 -12.07 -14.77
CA TYR A 460 -6.19 -13.51 -14.60
C TYR A 460 -5.09 -14.28 -13.85
N ASP A 461 -4.31 -13.56 -13.04
CA ASP A 461 -3.21 -14.11 -12.26
C ASP A 461 -2.10 -14.73 -13.15
N LEU A 462 -1.98 -14.23 -14.40
CA LEU A 462 -0.92 -14.55 -15.35
C LEU A 462 0.35 -13.73 -15.08
N CYS A 463 1.50 -14.21 -15.53
CA CYS A 463 2.79 -13.57 -15.33
C CYS A 463 3.26 -12.78 -16.55
N LEU A 464 3.83 -11.59 -16.30
CA LEU A 464 4.47 -10.77 -17.31
C LEU A 464 5.73 -11.49 -17.83
N GLN A 465 5.83 -11.62 -19.15
CA GLN A 465 6.91 -12.33 -19.82
C GLN A 465 7.53 -11.44 -20.90
N ALA A 466 8.86 -11.41 -20.96
CA ALA A 466 9.61 -10.76 -22.03
C ALA A 466 10.16 -11.78 -23.03
N ASN A 467 10.01 -11.51 -24.33
CA ASN A 467 10.65 -12.33 -25.36
C ASN A 467 10.89 -11.51 -26.64
N SER A 468 12.11 -11.58 -27.19
CA SER A 468 12.52 -10.94 -28.45
C SER A 468 12.05 -9.49 -28.63
N GLY A 469 12.20 -8.65 -27.60
CA GLY A 469 11.81 -7.23 -27.65
C GLY A 469 10.34 -6.93 -27.33
N ASN A 470 9.51 -7.97 -27.17
CA ASN A 470 8.09 -7.84 -26.84
C ASN A 470 7.81 -8.25 -25.39
N VAL A 471 6.65 -7.85 -24.88
CA VAL A 471 6.20 -8.14 -23.52
C VAL A 471 4.68 -8.41 -23.50
N TRP A 472 4.27 -9.47 -22.81
CA TRP A 472 2.86 -9.88 -22.67
C TRP A 472 2.61 -10.71 -21.41
N LEU A 473 1.36 -11.08 -21.14
CA LEU A 473 1.00 -11.98 -20.05
C LEU A 473 0.92 -13.44 -20.53
N GLU A 474 1.52 -14.35 -19.77
CA GLU A 474 1.55 -15.79 -20.04
C GLU A 474 1.33 -16.58 -18.74
N GLU A 475 0.99 -17.86 -18.82
CA GLU A 475 0.88 -18.71 -17.62
C GLU A 475 2.16 -18.66 -16.78
N CYS A 476 1.99 -18.44 -15.47
CA CYS A 476 3.09 -18.36 -14.52
C CYS A 476 3.81 -19.70 -14.38
N ALA A 477 5.13 -19.68 -14.52
CA ALA A 477 5.98 -20.85 -14.29
C ALA A 477 7.23 -20.46 -13.50
N SER A 478 7.48 -21.17 -12.40
CA SER A 478 8.55 -20.86 -11.42
C SER A 478 9.97 -20.98 -11.98
N ASN A 479 10.16 -21.71 -13.09
CA ASN A 479 11.45 -21.94 -13.73
C ASN A 479 11.64 -21.15 -15.03
N ARG A 480 10.72 -20.25 -15.41
CA ARG A 480 10.85 -19.44 -16.62
C ARG A 480 11.64 -18.17 -16.34
N ALA A 481 12.85 -18.12 -16.87
CA ALA A 481 13.74 -16.96 -16.72
C ALA A 481 13.16 -15.70 -17.41
N GLU A 482 12.34 -15.87 -18.45
CA GLU A 482 11.67 -14.81 -19.21
C GLU A 482 10.60 -14.07 -18.39
N GLN A 483 10.15 -14.69 -17.29
CA GLN A 483 9.15 -14.15 -16.36
C GLN A 483 9.80 -13.57 -15.10
N GLN A 484 11.13 -13.48 -15.06
CA GLN A 484 11.89 -12.85 -13.99
C GLN A 484 12.25 -11.42 -14.40
N TRP A 485 11.96 -10.48 -13.51
CA TRP A 485 12.14 -9.05 -13.70
C TRP A 485 12.94 -8.47 -12.56
N ALA A 486 13.93 -7.66 -12.87
CA ALA A 486 14.67 -6.84 -11.92
C ALA A 486 13.99 -5.48 -11.79
N LEU A 487 13.53 -5.15 -10.59
CA LEU A 487 13.00 -3.83 -10.23
C LEU A 487 14.15 -2.95 -9.75
N TYR A 488 14.49 -1.92 -10.53
CA TYR A 488 15.62 -1.03 -10.24
C TYR A 488 15.21 0.18 -9.42
N ALA A 489 16.18 0.71 -8.66
CA ALA A 489 16.05 1.94 -7.87
C ALA A 489 15.70 3.19 -8.69
N ASP A 490 16.03 3.20 -9.99
CA ASP A 490 15.66 4.28 -10.92
C ASP A 490 14.22 4.22 -11.42
N GLY A 491 13.44 3.21 -10.96
CA GLY A 491 12.06 2.95 -11.37
C GLY A 491 11.94 2.23 -12.72
N SER A 492 13.05 1.78 -13.31
CA SER A 492 12.97 0.89 -14.47
C SER A 492 12.64 -0.55 -14.08
N ILE A 493 11.91 -1.23 -14.96
CA ILE A 493 11.60 -2.66 -14.87
C ILE A 493 12.39 -3.34 -15.97
N ARG A 494 13.29 -4.26 -15.62
CA ARG A 494 14.25 -4.85 -16.57
C ARG A 494 14.11 -6.37 -16.65
N PRO A 495 14.16 -6.99 -17.83
CA PRO A 495 14.20 -8.45 -17.94
C PRO A 495 15.45 -8.99 -17.23
N GLN A 496 15.30 -10.00 -16.38
CA GLN A 496 16.42 -10.54 -15.61
C GLN A 496 17.53 -11.13 -16.50
N GLN A 497 17.17 -11.66 -17.67
CA GLN A 497 18.12 -12.22 -18.63
C GLN A 497 19.01 -11.16 -19.30
N ASN A 498 18.53 -9.92 -19.40
CA ASN A 498 19.28 -8.81 -20.00
C ASN A 498 18.87 -7.49 -19.35
N GLN A 499 19.63 -7.11 -18.34
CA GLN A 499 19.40 -5.92 -17.53
C GLN A 499 19.85 -4.61 -18.18
N ASP A 500 20.40 -4.65 -19.41
CA ASP A 500 20.65 -3.43 -20.21
C ASP A 500 19.40 -2.99 -20.99
N ASN A 501 18.34 -3.80 -20.97
CA ASN A 501 17.05 -3.49 -21.56
C ASN A 501 15.99 -3.17 -20.49
N CYS A 502 15.08 -2.28 -20.85
CA CYS A 502 14.05 -1.71 -20.01
C CYS A 502 12.68 -1.91 -20.64
N LEU A 503 11.69 -2.19 -19.80
CA LEU A 503 10.28 -2.03 -20.14
C LEU A 503 10.04 -0.56 -20.53
N THR A 504 9.65 -0.33 -21.78
CA THR A 504 9.68 1.00 -22.39
C THR A 504 8.39 1.25 -23.16
N SER A 505 7.80 2.43 -22.94
CA SER A 505 6.87 3.03 -23.89
C SER A 505 7.60 4.12 -24.68
N ASP A 506 7.59 4.01 -26.01
CA ASP A 506 8.31 4.89 -26.94
C ASP A 506 7.54 6.19 -27.26
N ALA A 507 6.25 6.24 -26.95
CA ALA A 507 5.39 7.41 -27.15
C ALA A 507 4.39 7.58 -26.01
N SER A 508 4.00 8.82 -25.72
CA SER A 508 2.97 9.15 -24.72
C SER A 508 1.53 8.96 -25.22
N THR A 509 1.34 8.41 -26.41
CA THR A 509 0.00 8.27 -27.01
C THR A 509 -0.72 7.10 -26.37
N GLN A 510 -1.98 7.30 -25.98
CA GLN A 510 -2.85 6.24 -25.47
C GLN A 510 -2.92 5.06 -26.45
N GLY A 511 -2.76 3.84 -25.92
CA GLY A 511 -2.76 2.61 -26.72
C GLY A 511 -1.39 2.23 -27.30
N THR A 512 -0.35 3.01 -27.06
CA THR A 512 1.02 2.66 -27.44
C THR A 512 1.42 1.34 -26.79
N ILE A 513 1.91 0.41 -27.59
CA ILE A 513 2.37 -0.91 -27.14
C ILE A 513 3.71 -0.75 -26.43
N VAL A 514 3.79 -1.29 -25.22
CA VAL A 514 5.01 -1.33 -24.42
C VAL A 514 5.94 -2.42 -24.95
N LYS A 515 7.23 -2.14 -25.00
CA LYS A 515 8.28 -2.98 -25.58
C LYS A 515 9.45 -3.13 -24.63
N ILE A 516 10.39 -4.02 -24.97
CA ILE A 516 11.69 -4.15 -24.33
C ILE A 516 12.74 -3.47 -25.22
N LEU A 517 13.24 -2.32 -24.78
CA LEU A 517 14.22 -1.50 -25.51
C LEU A 517 15.42 -1.18 -24.62
N SER A 518 16.54 -0.73 -25.20
CA SER A 518 17.74 -0.37 -24.43
C SER A 518 17.44 0.69 -23.36
N CYS A 519 17.98 0.51 -22.15
CA CYS A 519 17.92 1.48 -21.05
C CYS A 519 18.80 2.72 -21.26
N SER A 520 19.66 2.72 -22.28
CA SER A 520 20.64 3.79 -22.54
C SER A 520 20.05 5.21 -22.57
N PRO A 521 18.87 5.46 -23.20
CA PRO A 521 18.26 6.79 -23.21
C PRO A 521 17.93 7.33 -21.81
N GLY A 522 17.63 6.44 -20.85
CA GLY A 522 17.25 6.83 -19.49
C GLY A 522 16.04 7.76 -19.46
N SER A 523 15.01 7.46 -20.27
CA SER A 523 13.90 8.36 -20.60
C SER A 523 12.73 8.29 -19.60
N SER A 524 11.73 9.17 -19.77
CA SER A 524 10.48 9.17 -19.01
C SER A 524 9.59 7.96 -19.30
N GLY A 525 9.61 7.45 -20.53
CA GLY A 525 8.87 6.25 -20.94
C GLY A 525 9.41 4.93 -20.36
N GLN A 526 10.54 4.99 -19.64
CA GLN A 526 11.21 3.84 -19.02
C GLN A 526 11.05 3.79 -17.50
N ARG A 527 10.47 4.84 -16.90
CA ARG A 527 10.25 4.92 -15.46
C ARG A 527 8.81 4.56 -15.13
N TRP A 528 8.67 3.62 -14.22
CA TRP A 528 7.39 3.08 -13.78
C TRP A 528 7.27 3.20 -12.26
N MET A 529 6.08 3.54 -11.79
CA MET A 529 5.78 3.68 -10.38
C MET A 529 4.65 2.73 -9.98
N TRP A 530 4.92 1.88 -9.00
CA TRP A 530 3.92 1.04 -8.37
C TRP A 530 3.02 1.88 -7.46
N LYS A 531 1.72 1.67 -7.56
CA LYS A 531 0.72 2.31 -6.70
C LYS A 531 0.05 1.28 -5.81
N ASN A 532 -0.42 1.74 -4.65
CA ASN A 532 -1.10 0.89 -3.67
C ASN A 532 -2.42 0.30 -4.19
N ASP A 533 -3.04 0.93 -5.18
CA ASP A 533 -4.23 0.40 -5.83
C ASP A 533 -3.90 -0.78 -6.78
N GLY A 534 -2.63 -1.17 -6.92
CA GLY A 534 -2.15 -2.26 -7.76
C GLY A 534 -1.85 -1.85 -9.19
N THR A 535 -1.82 -0.56 -9.53
CA THR A 535 -1.46 -0.11 -10.89
C THR A 535 0.04 0.17 -11.02
N ILE A 536 0.55 0.10 -12.26
CA ILE A 536 1.91 0.53 -12.61
C ILE A 536 1.78 1.78 -13.51
N TRP A 537 2.21 2.93 -13.00
CA TRP A 537 2.07 4.23 -13.64
C TRP A 537 3.33 4.66 -14.38
N ASN A 538 3.15 5.28 -15.54
CA ASN A 538 4.12 6.22 -16.08
C ASN A 538 3.76 7.63 -15.61
N LEU A 539 4.55 8.20 -14.68
CA LEU A 539 4.23 9.48 -14.05
C LEU A 539 4.29 10.66 -15.02
N TYR A 540 5.16 10.60 -16.02
CA TYR A 540 5.30 11.68 -16.99
C TYR A 540 4.14 11.69 -18.00
N TYR A 541 3.72 10.51 -18.46
CA TYR A 541 2.61 10.38 -19.40
C TYR A 541 1.23 10.46 -18.74
N GLY A 542 1.14 10.20 -17.43
CA GLY A 542 -0.14 10.13 -16.71
C GLY A 542 -1.01 8.93 -17.12
N LEU A 543 -0.36 7.85 -17.58
CA LEU A 543 -1.00 6.63 -18.09
C LEU A 543 -0.50 5.41 -17.31
N VAL A 544 -1.27 4.31 -17.32
CA VAL A 544 -0.95 3.07 -16.62
C VAL A 544 -0.70 1.92 -17.58
N LEU A 545 0.04 0.90 -17.13
CA LEU A 545 0.14 -0.37 -17.83
C LEU A 545 -1.22 -1.08 -17.86
N ASP A 546 -1.61 -1.53 -19.05
CA ASP A 546 -2.92 -2.10 -19.35
C ASP A 546 -2.78 -3.31 -20.28
N VAL A 547 -3.47 -4.41 -19.97
CA VAL A 547 -3.61 -5.55 -20.89
C VAL A 547 -4.71 -5.21 -21.89
N ARG A 548 -4.32 -5.08 -23.17
CA ARG A 548 -5.20 -4.59 -24.23
C ARG A 548 -6.53 -5.36 -24.25
N GLN A 549 -7.63 -4.62 -24.13
CA GLN A 549 -9.00 -5.16 -24.18
C GLN A 549 -9.31 -6.24 -23.12
N SER A 550 -8.51 -6.34 -22.05
CA SER A 550 -8.58 -7.47 -21.10
C SER A 550 -8.39 -8.84 -21.76
N ASP A 551 -7.68 -8.90 -22.90
CA ASP A 551 -7.47 -10.12 -23.66
C ASP A 551 -5.96 -10.45 -23.77
N PRO A 552 -5.43 -11.35 -22.91
CA PRO A 552 -4.04 -11.78 -22.97
C PRO A 552 -3.65 -12.43 -24.31
N SER A 553 -4.60 -12.97 -25.09
CA SER A 553 -4.31 -13.64 -26.36
C SER A 553 -3.78 -12.69 -27.43
N LEU A 554 -4.08 -11.39 -27.32
CA LEU A 554 -3.53 -10.34 -28.18
C LEU A 554 -2.03 -10.12 -27.99
N LYS A 555 -1.46 -10.63 -26.89
CA LYS A 555 -0.04 -10.50 -26.52
C LYS A 555 0.47 -9.05 -26.54
N GLN A 556 -0.35 -8.13 -26.03
CA GLN A 556 -0.04 -6.70 -26.03
C GLN A 556 -0.31 -6.09 -24.67
N ILE A 557 0.75 -5.57 -24.05
CA ILE A 557 0.65 -4.60 -22.97
C ILE A 557 0.76 -3.20 -23.57
N ILE A 558 -0.18 -2.33 -23.21
CA ILE A 558 -0.24 -0.96 -23.69
C ILE A 558 -0.18 0.02 -22.52
N ILE A 559 0.04 1.30 -22.82
CA ILE A 559 -0.29 2.38 -21.89
C ILE A 559 -1.71 2.88 -22.14
N TRP A 560 -2.49 3.07 -21.08
CA TRP A 560 -3.89 3.49 -21.16
C TRP A 560 -4.29 4.39 -19.99
N PRO A 561 -5.32 5.26 -20.11
CA PRO A 561 -5.86 5.98 -18.97
C PRO A 561 -6.30 5.03 -17.85
N PHE A 562 -6.18 5.48 -16.61
CA PHE A 562 -6.62 4.71 -15.47
C PHE A 562 -8.14 4.47 -15.52
N THR A 563 -8.55 3.20 -15.48
CA THR A 563 -9.95 2.75 -15.44
C THR A 563 -10.30 2.04 -14.13
N GLY A 564 -9.30 1.59 -13.37
CA GLY A 564 -9.49 0.78 -12.17
C GLY A 564 -9.84 -0.68 -12.44
N ASN A 565 -9.99 -1.07 -13.70
CA ASN A 565 -10.36 -2.43 -14.11
C ASN A 565 -9.27 -3.47 -13.79
N PRO A 566 -9.63 -4.77 -13.69
CA PRO A 566 -8.67 -5.83 -13.40
C PRO A 566 -7.49 -5.94 -14.36
N ASN A 567 -7.63 -5.52 -15.62
CA ASN A 567 -6.58 -5.56 -16.64
C ASN A 567 -5.48 -4.51 -16.46
N GLN A 568 -5.61 -3.64 -15.45
CA GLN A 568 -4.61 -2.65 -15.06
C GLN A 568 -3.97 -2.96 -13.70
N LYS A 569 -4.22 -4.15 -13.15
CA LYS A 569 -3.82 -4.53 -11.80
C LYS A 569 -2.66 -5.51 -11.87
N TRP A 570 -1.62 -5.22 -11.10
CA TRP A 570 -0.31 -5.83 -11.14
C TRP A 570 0.21 -6.03 -9.72
N LEU A 571 0.98 -7.09 -9.50
CA LEU A 571 1.55 -7.42 -8.20
C LEU A 571 2.95 -8.02 -8.40
N PRO A 572 4.00 -7.46 -7.78
CA PRO A 572 5.30 -8.13 -7.72
C PRO A 572 5.25 -9.26 -6.68
N LEU A 573 5.75 -10.44 -7.02
CA LEU A 573 5.82 -11.55 -6.06
C LEU A 573 6.98 -11.38 -5.07
N LEU A 574 6.94 -12.05 -3.90
CA LEU A 574 8.02 -12.01 -2.90
C LEU A 574 8.96 -13.22 -2.98
#